data_AF-A0A355VVX7-F1
#
_entry.id   AF-A0A355VVX7-F1
#
_cell.length_a   1.000
_cell.length_b   1.000
_cell.length_c   1.000
_cell.angle_alpha   90.00
_cell.angle_beta   90.00
_cell.angle_gamma   90.00
#
_symmetry.space_group_name_H-M   'P 1'
#
loop_
_entity.id
_entity.type
_entity.pdbx_description
1 polymer ?
#
loop_
_entity_poly.entity_id
_entity_poly.type
_entity_poly.pdbx_seq_one_letter_code
_entity_poly.pdbx_strand_id
1 'polypeptide(L)' 'MRLLEHNNKVRLLVRLTPSASQNKLVSLEEDLLGDIVLKAMVTVVPEKGQANKALVKLLSKSLNLPKSALSYDRKL' A
#
# COMPACT_ATOMS: atom_id res chain seq x y z
N MET A 1 -18.16 3.44 32.01
CA MET A 1 -18.56 3.94 30.68
C MET A 1 -17.30 4.03 29.82
N ARG A 2 -16.99 3.02 29.00
CA ARG A 2 -15.76 2.96 28.19
C ARG A 2 -16.15 2.96 26.73
N LEU A 3 -16.03 4.12 26.08
CA LEU A 3 -16.19 4.26 24.65
C LEU A 3 -14.92 3.69 24.01
N LEU A 4 -15.03 2.49 23.44
CA LEU A 4 -13.98 1.93 22.59
C LEU A 4 -14.22 2.51 21.20
N GLU A 5 -13.43 3.52 20.86
CA GLU A 5 -13.32 4.07 19.51
C GLU A 5 -12.98 2.91 18.56
N HIS A 6 -13.92 2.53 17.70
CA HIS A 6 -13.73 1.44 16.75
C HIS A 6 -12.74 1.89 15.67
N ASN A 7 -11.66 1.12 15.54
CA ASN A 7 -10.55 1.29 14.60
C ASN A 7 -11.01 1.59 13.16
N ASN A 8 -10.99 2.87 12.76
CA ASN A 8 -11.15 3.34 11.37
C ASN A 8 -9.92 3.00 10.51
N LYS A 9 -9.54 1.72 10.44
CA LYS A 9 -8.41 1.24 9.64
C LYS A 9 -8.94 0.36 8.51
N VAL A 10 -8.64 0.74 7.28
CA VAL A 10 -8.93 -0.05 6.08
C VAL A 10 -7.67 -0.85 5.73
N ARG A 11 -7.81 -2.16 5.52
CA ARG A 11 -6.74 -3.00 4.98
C ARG A 11 -6.93 -3.10 3.47
N LEU A 12 -5.92 -2.69 2.71
CA LEU A 12 -5.82 -2.92 1.28
C LEU A 12 -4.73 -3.94 1.02
N LEU A 13 -5.01 -4.91 0.15
CA LEU A 13 -3.97 -5.75 -0.42
C LEU A 13 -3.28 -4.94 -1.51
N VAL A 14 -1.95 -4.88 -1.45
CA VAL A 14 -1.16 -4.13 -2.45
C VAL A 14 -0.18 -5.08 -3.10
N ARG A 15 -0.28 -5.20 -4.42
CA ARG A 15 0.69 -5.92 -5.23
C ARG A 15 1.71 -4.94 -5.78
N LEU A 16 2.90 -4.96 -5.18
CA LEU A 16 4.01 -4.09 -5.55
C LEU A 16 4.87 -4.74 -6.63
N THR A 17 5.01 -4.06 -7.77
CA THR A 17 5.99 -4.42 -8.81
C THR A 17 7.21 -3.50 -8.70
N PRO A 18 8.34 -3.99 -8.19
CA PRO A 18 9.59 -3.22 -8.12
C PRO A 18 10.25 -3.15 -9.51
N SER A 19 11.26 -2.29 -9.64
CA SER A 19 12.01 -2.07 -10.89
C SER A 19 11.14 -1.70 -12.11
N ALA A 20 10.04 -0.98 -11.89
CA ALA A 20 9.22 -0.45 -12.96
C ALA A 20 9.85 0.78 -13.61
N SER A 21 9.42 1.13 -14.83
CA SER A 21 9.91 2.35 -15.51
C SER A 21 9.49 3.66 -14.83
N GLN A 22 8.42 3.63 -14.02
CA GLN A 22 7.90 4.81 -13.32
C GLN A 22 7.14 4.42 -12.04
N ASN A 23 7.08 5.36 -11.08
CA ASN A 23 6.33 5.19 -9.84
C ASN A 23 4.86 5.57 -10.09
N LYS A 24 3.96 4.59 -10.14
CA LYS A 24 2.53 4.83 -10.37
C LYS A 24 1.62 3.83 -9.66
N LEU A 25 0.43 4.29 -9.27
CA LEU A 25 -0.70 3.41 -9.03
C LEU A 25 -1.27 2.99 -10.38
N VAL A 26 -1.46 1.70 -10.59
CA VAL A 26 -1.94 1.15 -11.86
C VAL A 26 -3.46 1.08 -11.82
N SER A 27 -4.01 0.18 -11.01
CA SER A 27 -5.44 -0.13 -10.94
C SER A 27 -5.76 -0.84 -9.63
N LEU A 28 -7.04 -0.80 -9.22
CA LEU A 28 -7.62 -1.72 -8.25
C LEU A 28 -8.23 -2.89 -9.03
N GLU A 29 -7.85 -4.11 -8.70
CA GLU A 29 -8.39 -5.33 -9.29
C GLU A 29 -8.89 -6.26 -8.21
N GLU A 30 -9.96 -6.99 -8.48
CA GLU A 30 -10.46 -8.02 -7.59
C GLU A 30 -9.69 -9.33 -7.86
N ASP A 31 -9.08 -9.91 -6.82
CA ASP A 31 -8.40 -11.20 -6.90
C ASP A 31 -9.41 -12.34 -6.97
N LEU A 32 -8.95 -13.55 -7.28
CA LEU A 32 -9.78 -14.74 -7.44
C LEU A 32 -10.60 -15.11 -6.19
N LEU A 33 -10.22 -14.57 -5.03
CA LEU A 33 -10.91 -14.72 -3.75
C LEU A 33 -11.93 -13.62 -3.45
N GLY A 34 -12.17 -12.67 -4.37
CA GLY A 34 -13.04 -11.51 -4.15
C GLY A 34 -12.36 -10.36 -3.39
N ASP A 35 -11.05 -10.46 -3.18
CA ASP A 35 -10.25 -9.49 -2.44
C ASP A 35 -9.80 -8.33 -3.34
N ILE A 36 -9.97 -7.08 -2.94
CA ILE A 36 -9.49 -5.92 -3.72
C ILE A 36 -7.98 -5.75 -3.54
N VAL A 37 -7.25 -5.87 -4.65
CA VAL A 37 -5.80 -5.72 -4.76
C VAL A 37 -5.45 -4.46 -5.54
N LEU A 38 -4.72 -3.55 -4.90
CA LEU A 38 -4.15 -2.37 -5.54
C LEU A 38 -2.82 -2.73 -6.21
N LYS A 39 -2.76 -2.63 -7.53
CA LYS A 39 -1.50 -2.74 -8.27
C LYS A 39 -0.72 -1.43 -8.19
N ALA A 40 0.48 -1.49 -7.64
CA ALA A 40 1.39 -0.36 -7.54
C ALA A 40 2.75 -0.72 -8.14
N MET A 41 3.32 0.22 -8.89
CA MET A 41 4.62 0.07 -9.52
C MET A 41 5.58 1.08 -8.92
N VAL A 42 6.79 0.65 -8.59
CA VAL A 42 7.85 1.53 -8.13
C VAL A 42 9.13 1.30 -8.92
N THR A 43 9.87 2.36 -9.19
CA THR A 43 11.17 2.32 -9.88
C THR A 43 12.27 1.75 -8.99
N VAL A 44 11.99 1.64 -7.69
CA VAL A 44 12.95 1.23 -6.69
C VAL A 44 13.12 -0.29 -6.75
N VAL A 45 14.38 -0.72 -6.75
CA VAL A 45 14.76 -2.13 -6.66
C VAL A 45 14.28 -2.72 -5.34
N PRO A 46 13.95 -4.03 -5.28
CA PRO A 46 13.45 -4.69 -4.07
C PRO A 46 14.57 -4.96 -3.05
N GLU A 47 15.37 -3.94 -2.74
CA GLU A 47 16.51 -4.05 -1.84
C GLU A 47 16.10 -3.60 -0.43
N LYS A 48 16.19 -4.52 0.55
CA LYS A 48 15.99 -4.29 2.00
C LYS A 48 14.90 -3.26 2.38
N GLY A 49 13.70 -3.37 1.80
CA GLY A 49 12.54 -2.55 2.17
C GLY A 49 12.49 -1.14 1.56
N GLN A 50 13.40 -0.79 0.65
CA GLN A 50 13.34 0.49 -0.09
C GLN A 50 12.07 0.57 -0.96
N ALA A 51 11.65 -0.54 -1.57
CA ALA A 51 10.41 -0.62 -2.33
C ALA A 51 9.17 -0.27 -1.48
N ASN A 52 9.12 -0.70 -0.21
CA ASN A 52 8.02 -0.37 0.70
C ASN A 52 8.01 1.12 1.06
N LYS A 53 9.18 1.72 1.30
CA LYS A 53 9.28 3.17 1.53
C LYS A 53 8.77 3.97 0.34
N ALA A 54 9.11 3.53 -0.88
CA ALA A 54 8.62 4.14 -2.11
C ALA A 54 7.10 4.01 -2.25
N LEU A 55 6.56 2.82 -1.95
CA LEU A 55 5.12 2.57 -1.94
C LEU A 55 4.38 3.49 -0.94
N VAL A 56 4.85 3.56 0.31
CA VAL A 56 4.25 4.42 1.34
C VAL A 56 4.28 5.88 0.91
N LYS A 57 5.38 6.35 0.31
CA LYS A 57 5.50 7.72 -0.23
C LYS A 57 4.50 7.97 -1.36
N LEU A 58 4.34 7.01 -2.25
CA LEU A 58 3.43 7.09 -3.39
C LEU A 58 1.95 7.07 -2.97
N LEU A 59 1.59 6.21 -2.01
CA LEU A 59 0.24 6.17 -1.43
C LEU A 59 -0.07 7.44 -0.64
N SER A 60 0.86 7.90 0.20
CA SER A 60 0.74 9.15 0.95
C SER A 60 0.44 10.33 0.02
N LYS A 61 1.15 10.41 -1.11
CA LYS A 61 0.92 11.48 -2.10
C LYS A 61 -0.43 11.32 -2.83
N SER A 62 -0.79 10.09 -3.21
CA SER A 62 -2.02 9.84 -3.99
C SER A 62 -3.30 9.99 -3.17
N LEU A 63 -3.27 9.56 -1.91
CA LEU A 63 -4.39 9.64 -0.98
C LEU A 63 -4.40 10.92 -0.14
N ASN A 64 -3.36 11.75 -0.27
CA ASN A 64 -3.16 12.95 0.55
C ASN A 64 -3.12 12.66 2.07
N LEU A 65 -2.65 11.47 2.46
CA LEU A 65 -2.57 11.04 3.85
C LEU A 65 -1.13 11.14 4.39
N PRO A 66 -0.94 11.42 5.69
CA PRO A 66 0.39 11.41 6.29
C PRO A 66 0.95 9.98 6.30
N LYS A 67 2.27 9.86 6.17
CA LYS A 67 2.96 8.54 6.17
C LYS A 67 2.71 7.74 7.45
N SER A 68 2.46 8.43 8.58
CA SER A 68 2.13 7.81 9.86
C SER A 68 0.76 7.14 9.89
N ALA A 69 -0.17 7.54 9.02
CA ALA A 69 -1.47 6.89 8.87
C ALA A 69 -1.40 5.59 8.05
N LEU A 70 -0.30 5.38 7.33
CA LEU A 70 -0.08 4.18 6.52
C LEU A 70 0.75 3.18 7.31
N SER A 71 0.20 1.98 7.50
CA SER A 71 0.92 0.86 8.09
C SER A 71 0.90 -0.30 7.09
N TYR A 72 2.05 -0.95 6.92
CA TYR A 72 2.16 -2.15 6.11
C TYR A 72 2.44 -3.33 7.03
N ASP A 73 1.73 -4.43 6.79
CA ASP A 73 1.96 -5.70 7.47
C ASP A 73 2.51 -6.71 6.45
N ARG A 74 3.53 -7.46 6.84
CA ARG A 74 4.17 -8.44 5.96
C ARG A 74 3.44 -9.77 6.17
N LYS A 75 2.54 -10.12 5.26
CA LYS A 75 1.88 -11.44 5.26
C LYS A 75 2.99 -12.51 5.15
N LEU A 76 3.14 -13.32 6.21
CA LEU A 76 4.03 -14.49 6.28
C LEU A 76 3.56 -15.57 5.32
#